data_AF-A0AAC9I5Y7-F1
#
_entry.id   AF-A0AAC9I5Y7-F1
#
_cell.length_a   1.000
_cell.length_b   1.000
_cell.length_c   1.000
_cell.angle_alpha   90.00
_cell.angle_beta   90.00
_cell.angle_gamma   90.00
#
_symmetry.space_group_name_H-M   'P 1'
#
loop_
_entity.id
_entity.type
_entity.pdbx_description
1 polymer ?
#
loop_
_entity_poly.entity_id
_entity_poly.type
_entity_poly.pdbx_seq_one_letter_code
_entity_poly.pdbx_strand_id
1 'polypeptide(L)'
;MATIVKYGKVVFSDQDIQFIKGNFQTMTNQQIADALGLKKTIVRMKAYELGLQRMELEYWPIQAVEFLKANYQTIGDRELCRIFNKEFPKQKGWTTKHIQKKLSQLELFRSKLDWYNIKERNRDNGSFGKRNPDNNPPPPAPPPQKKTFFYLNPKTRIEIKPGQTIEQLKEKYSNYGKTIH
;
A
#
# COMPACT_ATOMS: atom_id res chain seq x y z
N MET A 1 10.83 -48.47 -2.68
CA MET A 1 10.22 -47.55 -3.67
C MET A 1 8.76 -47.38 -3.31
N ALA A 2 8.28 -46.15 -3.29
CA ALA A 2 6.92 -45.82 -2.91
C ALA A 2 5.91 -46.54 -3.83
N THR A 3 4.88 -47.14 -3.23
CA THR A 3 3.86 -47.90 -3.98
C THR A 3 2.55 -47.13 -4.03
N ILE A 4 1.93 -47.11 -5.22
CA ILE A 4 0.60 -46.52 -5.40
C ILE A 4 -0.42 -47.62 -5.11
N VAL A 5 -1.19 -47.46 -4.04
CA VAL A 5 -2.28 -48.38 -3.68
C VAL A 5 -3.60 -47.93 -4.31
N LYS A 6 -4.66 -48.72 -4.08
CA LYS A 6 -6.02 -48.44 -4.57
C LYS A 6 -6.42 -46.99 -4.26
N TYR A 7 -7.08 -46.36 -5.23
CA TYR A 7 -7.51 -44.94 -5.19
C TYR A 7 -6.37 -43.90 -5.26
N GLY A 8 -5.18 -44.29 -5.70
CA GLY A 8 -4.07 -43.34 -5.91
C GLY A 8 -3.41 -42.86 -4.62
N LYS A 9 -3.70 -43.51 -3.48
CA LYS A 9 -2.98 -43.27 -2.22
C LYS A 9 -1.56 -43.83 -2.37
N VAL A 10 -0.56 -43.07 -1.93
CA VAL A 10 0.84 -43.48 -2.00
C VAL A 10 1.29 -43.93 -0.62
N VAL A 11 1.89 -45.11 -0.52
CA VAL A 11 2.52 -45.63 0.70
C VAL A 11 4.03 -45.45 0.55
N PHE A 12 4.61 -44.74 1.51
CA PHE A 12 6.06 -44.49 1.55
C PHE A 12 6.74 -45.55 2.41
N SER A 13 7.79 -46.18 1.89
CA SER A 13 8.68 -47.01 2.69
C SER A 13 9.65 -46.15 3.51
N ASP A 14 10.27 -46.73 4.54
CA ASP A 14 11.27 -46.03 5.36
C ASP A 14 12.46 -45.53 4.54
N GLN A 15 12.86 -46.28 3.52
CA GLN A 15 13.92 -45.87 2.57
C GLN A 15 13.52 -44.61 1.80
N ASP A 16 12.27 -44.52 1.34
CA ASP A 16 11.78 -43.34 0.62
C ASP A 16 11.73 -42.12 1.56
N ILE A 17 11.33 -42.32 2.83
CA ILE A 17 11.32 -41.26 3.85
C ILE A 17 12.73 -40.75 4.14
N GLN A 18 13.70 -41.65 4.32
CA GLN A 18 15.11 -41.30 4.53
C GLN A 18 15.68 -40.57 3.31
N PHE A 19 15.35 -41.03 2.10
CA PHE A 19 15.75 -40.37 0.86
C PHE A 19 15.22 -38.93 0.79
N ILE A 20 13.94 -38.71 1.12
CA ILE A 20 13.35 -37.36 1.15
C ILE A 20 14.07 -36.49 2.18
N LYS A 21 14.27 -36.97 3.42
CA LYS A 21 14.93 -36.21 4.49
C LYS A 21 16.36 -35.82 4.13
N GLY A 22 17.15 -36.77 3.63
CA GLY A 22 18.56 -36.55 3.29
C GLY A 22 18.77 -35.59 2.13
N ASN A 23 17.84 -35.54 1.17
CA ASN A 23 17.97 -34.73 -0.04
C ASN A 23 17.13 -33.45 -0.04
N PHE A 24 16.32 -33.18 0.98
CA PHE A 24 15.33 -32.10 0.94
C PHE A 24 15.95 -30.70 0.75
N GLN A 25 17.12 -30.46 1.35
CA GLN A 25 17.81 -29.17 1.29
C GLN A 25 18.62 -28.99 -0.01
N THR A 26 19.06 -30.08 -0.63
CA THR A 26 19.94 -30.06 -1.80
C THR A 26 19.18 -30.22 -3.13
N MET A 27 18.11 -31.03 -3.14
CA MET A 27 17.27 -31.28 -4.31
C MET A 27 15.95 -30.51 -4.21
N THR A 28 15.41 -30.10 -5.35
CA THR A 28 14.05 -29.56 -5.45
C THR A 28 13.00 -30.65 -5.28
N ASN A 29 11.77 -30.29 -4.89
CA ASN A 29 10.66 -31.26 -4.78
C ASN A 29 10.35 -31.97 -6.10
N GLN A 30 10.68 -31.36 -7.25
CA GLN A 30 10.50 -32.00 -8.55
C GLN A 30 11.53 -33.11 -8.75
N GLN A 31 12.82 -32.82 -8.52
CA GLN A 31 13.89 -33.81 -8.65
C GLN A 31 13.70 -35.01 -7.69
N ILE A 32 13.26 -34.75 -6.46
CA ILE A 32 12.96 -35.83 -5.50
C ILE A 32 11.78 -36.67 -6.02
N ALA A 33 10.77 -36.03 -6.61
CA ALA A 33 9.62 -36.73 -7.17
C ALA A 33 10.00 -37.57 -8.40
N ASP A 34 10.84 -37.03 -9.28
CA ASP A 34 11.35 -37.73 -10.47
C ASP A 34 12.18 -38.95 -10.04
N ALA A 35 13.04 -38.82 -9.02
CA ALA A 35 13.84 -39.92 -8.48
C ALA A 35 13.00 -41.05 -7.84
N LEU A 36 11.83 -40.70 -7.27
CA LEU A 36 10.92 -41.67 -6.65
C LEU A 36 9.81 -42.16 -7.60
N GLY A 37 9.73 -41.64 -8.83
CA GLY A 37 8.64 -41.93 -9.77
C GLY A 37 7.27 -41.41 -9.31
N LEU A 38 7.23 -40.30 -8.57
CA LEU A 38 6.03 -39.72 -7.97
C LEU A 38 5.65 -38.36 -8.57
N LYS A 39 4.44 -37.89 -8.28
CA LYS A 39 4.04 -36.50 -8.54
C LYS A 39 4.67 -35.56 -7.51
N LYS A 40 5.18 -34.41 -7.94
CA LYS A 40 5.73 -33.35 -7.07
C LYS A 40 4.83 -32.97 -5.89
N THR A 41 3.50 -32.93 -6.10
CA THR A 41 2.53 -32.58 -5.06
C THR A 41 2.53 -33.59 -3.90
N ILE A 42 2.69 -34.89 -4.20
CA ILE A 42 2.76 -35.97 -3.21
C ILE A 42 4.02 -35.82 -2.35
N VAL A 43 5.18 -35.59 -2.97
CA VAL A 43 6.44 -35.35 -2.25
C VAL A 43 6.33 -34.09 -1.38
N ARG A 44 5.74 -33.00 -1.90
CA ARG A 44 5.54 -31.77 -1.13
C ARG A 44 4.68 -32.00 0.11
N MET A 45 3.55 -32.71 -0.03
CA MET A 45 2.69 -33.02 1.11
C MET A 45 3.43 -33.89 2.13
N LYS A 46 4.16 -34.91 1.66
CA LYS A 46 4.94 -35.77 2.55
C LYS A 46 6.03 -35.01 3.29
N ALA A 47 6.73 -34.10 2.62
CA ALA A 47 7.71 -33.23 3.25
C ALA A 47 7.08 -32.36 4.36
N TYR A 48 5.88 -31.81 4.13
CA TYR A 48 5.16 -31.05 5.16
C TYR A 48 4.73 -31.91 6.35
N GLU A 49 4.25 -33.14 6.12
CA GLU A 49 3.95 -34.11 7.19
C GLU A 49 5.19 -34.42 8.05
N LEU A 50 6.37 -34.44 7.43
CA LEU A 50 7.65 -34.68 8.11
C LEU A 50 8.24 -33.42 8.78
N GLY A 51 7.56 -32.28 8.73
CA GLY A 51 8.06 -31.01 9.26
C GLY A 51 9.19 -30.38 8.45
N LEU A 52 9.43 -30.84 7.22
CA LEU A 52 10.50 -30.35 6.36
C LEU A 52 10.06 -29.07 5.65
N GLN A 53 10.74 -27.96 5.94
CA GLN A 53 10.49 -26.66 5.33
C GLN A 53 11.81 -26.08 4.79
N ARG A 54 11.80 -25.54 3.56
CA ARG A 54 12.98 -24.88 2.97
C ARG A 54 13.08 -23.40 3.34
N MET A 55 11.97 -22.81 3.75
CA MET A 55 11.89 -21.40 4.09
C MET A 55 11.11 -21.28 5.38
N GLU A 56 11.70 -20.60 6.34
CA GLU A 56 10.98 -20.14 7.52
C GLU A 56 10.01 -19.03 7.10
N LEU A 57 8.73 -19.27 7.34
CA LEU A 57 7.69 -18.28 7.06
C LEU A 57 7.75 -17.19 8.12
N GLU A 58 8.40 -16.08 7.80
CA GLU A 58 8.36 -14.90 8.67
C GLU A 58 6.92 -14.38 8.80
N TYR A 59 6.42 -14.39 10.04
CA TYR A 59 5.10 -13.88 10.40
C TYR A 59 5.04 -12.35 10.28
N TRP A 60 3.82 -11.84 10.12
CA TRP A 60 3.59 -10.39 10.17
C TRP A 60 3.62 -9.92 11.63
N PRO A 61 4.50 -8.97 12.00
CA PRO A 61 4.44 -8.36 13.33
C PRO A 61 3.08 -7.73 13.57
N ILE A 62 2.57 -7.80 14.80
CA ILE A 62 1.25 -7.26 15.17
C ILE A 62 1.18 -5.77 14.86
N GLN A 63 2.21 -5.02 15.24
CA GLN A 63 2.36 -3.59 14.95
C GLN A 63 2.31 -3.27 13.45
N ALA A 64 2.91 -4.13 12.62
CA ALA A 64 2.89 -3.97 11.17
C ALA A 64 1.47 -4.16 10.60
N VAL A 65 0.70 -5.10 11.18
CA VAL A 65 -0.72 -5.31 10.81
C VAL A 65 -1.58 -4.13 11.23
N GLU A 66 -1.39 -3.60 12.44
CA GLU A 66 -2.09 -2.41 12.93
C GLU A 66 -1.79 -1.17 12.08
N PHE A 67 -0.52 -0.96 11.75
CA PHE A 67 -0.10 0.10 10.86
C PHE A 67 -0.76 -0.03 9.48
N LEU A 68 -0.82 -1.25 8.93
CA LEU A 68 -1.50 -1.51 7.65
C LEU A 68 -2.99 -1.15 7.71
N LYS A 69 -3.69 -1.58 8.77
CA LYS A 69 -5.13 -1.29 8.98
C LYS A 69 -5.40 0.21 9.06
N ALA A 70 -4.55 0.96 9.74
CA ALA A 70 -4.73 2.40 9.92
C ALA A 70 -4.45 3.21 8.64
N ASN A 71 -3.56 2.73 7.75
CA ASN A 71 -3.02 3.55 6.67
C ASN A 71 -3.31 3.06 5.25
N TYR A 72 -3.95 1.89 5.07
CA TYR A 72 -4.08 1.32 3.72
C TYR A 72 -4.89 2.22 2.77
N GLN A 73 -5.87 2.99 3.24
CA GLN A 73 -6.70 3.87 2.40
C GLN A 73 -5.95 5.10 1.87
N THR A 74 -4.94 5.58 2.61
CA THR A 74 -4.23 6.83 2.31
C THR A 74 -2.86 6.60 1.68
N ILE A 75 -2.22 5.46 1.96
CA ILE A 75 -0.88 5.13 1.48
C ILE A 75 -0.94 4.04 0.40
N GLY A 76 -0.28 4.28 -0.73
CA GLY A 76 -0.16 3.31 -1.82
C GLY A 76 0.78 2.14 -1.52
N ASP A 77 0.57 1.00 -2.16
CA ASP A 77 1.31 -0.25 -1.90
C ASP A 77 2.84 -0.12 -2.00
N ARG A 78 3.34 0.68 -2.94
CA ARG A 78 4.79 0.91 -3.11
C ARG A 78 5.39 1.69 -1.94
N GLU A 79 4.66 2.65 -1.40
CA GLU A 79 5.10 3.43 -0.24
C GLU A 79 5.00 2.62 1.04
N LEU A 80 3.89 1.89 1.23
CA LEU A 80 3.77 0.91 2.31
C LEU A 80 4.96 -0.06 2.27
N CYS A 81 5.30 -0.59 1.10
CA CYS A 81 6.47 -1.47 0.95
C CYS A 81 7.79 -0.81 1.41
N ARG A 82 8.02 0.47 1.08
CA ARG A 82 9.22 1.21 1.53
C ARG A 82 9.22 1.43 3.04
N ILE A 83 8.09 1.85 3.59
CA ILE A 83 7.92 2.06 5.05
C ILE A 83 8.15 0.74 5.78
N PHE A 84 7.57 -0.36 5.30
CA PHE A 84 7.72 -1.67 5.92
C PHE A 84 9.15 -2.19 5.87
N ASN A 85 9.88 -1.97 4.77
CA ASN A 85 11.30 -2.32 4.70
C ASN A 85 12.15 -1.51 5.68
N LYS A 86 11.71 -0.31 6.07
CA LYS A 86 12.42 0.55 7.03
C LYS A 86 12.05 0.24 8.49
N GLU A 87 10.76 0.17 8.79
CA GLU A 87 10.22 0.07 10.15
C GLU A 87 10.05 -1.39 10.63
N PHE A 88 9.83 -2.33 9.70
CA PHE A 88 9.55 -3.74 10.01
C PHE A 88 10.43 -4.68 9.16
N PRO A 89 11.77 -4.58 9.21
CA PRO A 89 12.64 -5.29 8.28
C PRO A 89 12.40 -6.81 8.29
N LYS A 90 12.39 -7.39 7.08
CA LYS A 90 12.19 -8.82 6.80
C LYS A 90 13.41 -9.33 6.05
N GLN A 91 13.83 -10.59 6.23
CA GLN A 91 15.05 -11.12 5.59
C GLN A 91 15.05 -10.95 4.06
N LYS A 92 13.92 -11.27 3.40
CA LYS A 92 13.76 -11.09 1.94
C LYS A 92 13.24 -9.71 1.52
N GLY A 93 12.99 -8.84 2.50
CA GLY A 93 12.27 -7.60 2.31
C GLY A 93 10.78 -7.79 1.99
N TRP A 94 10.05 -6.71 2.20
CA TRP A 94 8.68 -6.54 1.77
C TRP A 94 8.63 -6.24 0.27
N THR A 95 7.58 -6.75 -0.37
CA THR A 95 7.25 -6.47 -1.76
C THR A 95 5.79 -5.99 -1.81
N THR A 96 5.40 -5.31 -2.88
CA THR A 96 4.00 -4.91 -3.07
C THR A 96 3.05 -6.12 -3.07
N LYS A 97 3.50 -7.28 -3.56
CA LYS A 97 2.73 -8.53 -3.52
C LYS A 97 2.48 -9.03 -2.11
N HIS A 98 3.44 -8.86 -1.19
CA HIS A 98 3.24 -9.19 0.22
C HIS A 98 2.14 -8.30 0.82
N ILE A 99 2.20 -6.98 0.59
CA ILE A 99 1.20 -6.02 1.06
C ILE A 99 -0.20 -6.38 0.50
N GLN A 100 -0.33 -6.57 -0.81
CA GLN A 100 -1.58 -6.92 -1.47
C GLN A 100 -2.18 -8.23 -0.94
N LYS A 101 -1.34 -9.26 -0.79
CA LYS A 101 -1.77 -10.55 -0.24
C LYS A 101 -2.31 -10.40 1.18
N LYS A 102 -1.64 -9.60 2.03
CA LYS A 102 -2.08 -9.39 3.40
C LYS A 102 -3.35 -8.55 3.49
N LEU A 103 -3.49 -7.50 2.67
CA LEU A 103 -4.74 -6.73 2.56
C LEU A 103 -5.92 -7.64 2.19
N SER A 104 -5.74 -8.53 1.22
CA SER A 104 -6.76 -9.51 0.83
C SER A 104 -7.11 -10.48 1.96
N GLN A 105 -6.12 -10.97 2.72
CA GLN A 105 -6.36 -11.85 3.88
C GLN A 105 -7.09 -11.15 5.02
N LEU A 106 -6.98 -9.82 5.13
CA LEU A 106 -7.64 -9.01 6.13
C LEU A 106 -8.95 -8.38 5.61
N GLU A 107 -9.34 -8.71 4.37
CA GLU A 107 -10.53 -8.16 3.68
C GLU A 107 -10.54 -6.62 3.61
N LEU A 108 -9.34 -6.03 3.53
CA LEU A 108 -9.15 -4.57 3.43
C LEU A 108 -9.09 -4.16 1.96
N PHE A 109 -10.25 -3.78 1.42
CA PHE A 109 -10.38 -3.33 0.03
C PHE A 109 -10.41 -1.80 -0.06
N ARG A 110 -9.66 -1.24 -1.00
CA ARG A 110 -9.69 0.19 -1.33
C ARG A 110 -10.85 0.49 -2.28
N SER A 111 -11.57 1.57 -2.00
CA SER A 111 -12.56 2.12 -2.93
C SER A 111 -11.89 2.76 -4.15
N LYS A 112 -12.68 3.06 -5.19
CA LYS A 112 -12.19 3.85 -6.34
C LYS A 112 -11.73 5.25 -5.92
N LEU A 113 -12.38 5.85 -4.93
CA LEU A 113 -12.04 7.16 -4.39
C LEU A 113 -10.68 7.14 -3.68
N ASP A 114 -10.40 6.12 -2.88
CA ASP A 114 -9.10 5.95 -2.21
C ASP A 114 -7.97 5.86 -3.23
N TRP A 115 -8.17 5.06 -4.30
CA TRP A 115 -7.21 4.96 -5.39
C TRP A 115 -6.99 6.28 -6.10
N TYR A 116 -8.04 7.08 -6.30
CA TYR A 116 -7.93 8.42 -6.87
C TYR A 116 -7.10 9.34 -5.98
N ASN A 117 -7.41 9.41 -4.68
CA ASN A 117 -6.70 10.24 -3.71
C ASN A 117 -5.22 9.86 -3.59
N ILE A 118 -4.91 8.57 -3.52
CA ILE A 118 -3.53 8.06 -3.51
C ILE A 118 -2.80 8.50 -4.79
N LYS A 119 -3.45 8.40 -5.96
CA LYS A 119 -2.85 8.78 -7.24
C LYS A 119 -2.56 10.28 -7.33
N GLU A 120 -3.51 11.13 -6.92
CA GLU A 120 -3.31 12.58 -6.92
C GLU A 120 -2.17 12.96 -5.96
N ARG A 121 -2.18 12.45 -4.71
CA ARG A 121 -1.08 12.68 -3.76
C ARG A 121 0.28 12.25 -4.30
N ASN A 122 0.36 11.07 -4.93
CA ASN A 122 1.61 10.59 -5.52
C ASN A 122 2.06 11.45 -6.70
N ARG A 123 1.12 12.08 -7.41
CA ARG A 123 1.41 13.02 -8.49
C ARG A 123 2.00 14.31 -7.93
N ASP A 124 1.41 14.84 -6.86
CA ASP A 124 1.89 16.06 -6.18
C ASP A 124 3.29 15.85 -5.58
N ASN A 125 3.55 14.66 -5.05
CA ASN A 125 4.86 14.28 -4.51
C ASN A 125 5.90 13.89 -5.58
N GLY A 126 5.57 13.98 -6.87
CA GLY A 126 6.48 13.67 -7.98
C GLY A 126 6.85 12.19 -8.13
N SER A 127 6.16 11.28 -7.44
CA SER A 127 6.44 9.83 -7.43
C SER A 127 6.18 9.16 -8.79
N PHE A 128 5.38 9.80 -9.65
CA PHE A 128 5.11 9.37 -11.02
C PHE A 128 5.98 10.06 -12.09
N GLY A 129 7.02 10.79 -11.68
CA GLY A 129 7.78 11.66 -12.59
C GLY A 129 7.05 12.99 -12.85
N LYS A 130 7.62 13.83 -13.72
CA LYS A 130 7.00 15.11 -14.11
C LYS A 130 5.66 14.83 -14.80
N ARG A 131 4.62 15.63 -14.51
CA ARG A 131 3.35 15.59 -15.27
C ARG A 131 3.68 15.75 -16.75
N ASN A 132 3.17 14.85 -17.59
CA ASN A 132 3.03 15.18 -19.00
C ASN A 132 1.82 16.13 -19.12
N PRO A 133 2.02 17.42 -19.43
CA PRO A 133 0.94 18.41 -19.49
C PRO A 133 -0.11 18.05 -20.53
N ASP A 134 0.26 17.31 -21.58
CA ASP A 134 -0.63 16.97 -22.70
C ASP A 134 -1.66 15.90 -22.31
N ASN A 135 -1.25 14.91 -21.51
CA ASN A 135 -2.11 13.79 -21.12
C ASN A 135 -2.90 14.03 -19.82
N ASN A 136 -2.50 15.02 -19.03
CA ASN A 136 -3.10 15.28 -17.72
C ASN A 136 -2.93 16.76 -17.37
N PRO A 137 -3.68 17.65 -18.05
CA PRO A 137 -3.58 19.07 -17.82
C PRO A 137 -3.79 19.36 -16.33
N PRO A 138 -3.10 20.37 -15.77
CA PRO A 138 -3.34 20.77 -14.40
C PRO A 138 -4.84 21.03 -14.20
N PRO A 139 -5.40 20.73 -13.01
CA PRO A 139 -6.79 21.06 -12.75
C PRO A 139 -7.01 22.52 -13.13
N PRO A 140 -8.14 22.84 -13.80
CA PRO A 140 -8.41 24.21 -14.23
C PRO A 140 -8.22 25.10 -13.00
N ALA A 141 -7.45 26.19 -13.18
CA ALA A 141 -7.26 27.15 -12.11
C ALA A 141 -8.64 27.46 -11.52
N PRO A 142 -8.79 27.50 -10.17
CA PRO A 142 -10.06 27.83 -9.58
C PRO A 142 -10.57 29.11 -10.23
N PRO A 143 -11.88 29.18 -10.58
CA PRO A 143 -12.41 30.35 -11.27
C PRO A 143 -11.99 31.60 -10.48
N PRO A 144 -11.57 32.67 -11.17
CA PRO A 144 -11.15 33.89 -10.48
C PRO A 144 -12.25 34.28 -9.50
N GLN A 145 -11.92 34.25 -8.21
CA GLN A 145 -12.90 34.61 -7.18
C GLN A 145 -13.35 36.03 -7.48
N LYS A 146 -14.66 36.24 -7.62
CA LYS A 146 -15.20 37.59 -7.82
C LYS A 146 -14.74 38.45 -6.66
N LYS A 147 -13.93 39.47 -6.94
CA LYS A 147 -13.49 40.44 -5.93
C LYS A 147 -14.73 41.12 -5.35
N THR A 148 -14.93 40.95 -4.06
CA THR A 148 -15.95 41.67 -3.31
C THR A 148 -15.34 42.94 -2.74
N PHE A 149 -16.08 44.05 -2.81
CA PHE A 149 -15.63 45.35 -2.35
C PHE A 149 -16.59 45.87 -1.28
N PHE A 150 -16.03 46.51 -0.26
CA PHE A 150 -16.74 47.30 0.74
C PHE A 150 -16.43 48.78 0.52
N TYR A 151 -17.46 49.63 0.51
CA TYR A 151 -17.30 51.09 0.38
C TYR A 151 -17.19 51.71 1.78
N LEU A 152 -16.04 52.32 2.08
CA LEU A 152 -15.84 53.06 3.33
C LEU A 152 -16.51 54.44 3.25
N ASN A 153 -16.45 55.06 2.07
CA ASN A 153 -17.09 56.33 1.73
C ASN A 153 -17.36 56.34 0.20
N PRO A 154 -18.02 57.37 -0.36
CA PRO A 154 -18.35 57.41 -1.80
C PRO A 154 -17.14 57.35 -2.75
N LYS A 155 -15.93 57.62 -2.27
CA LYS A 155 -14.69 57.67 -3.08
C LYS A 155 -13.72 56.52 -2.81
N THR A 156 -13.85 55.81 -1.69
CA THR A 156 -12.90 54.80 -1.23
C THR A 156 -13.60 53.44 -1.11
N ARG A 157 -13.19 52.51 -1.99
CA ARG A 157 -13.55 51.09 -1.92
C ARG A 157 -12.37 50.26 -1.44
N ILE A 158 -12.66 49.23 -0.66
CA ILE A 158 -11.67 48.32 -0.06
C ILE A 158 -12.01 46.90 -0.50
N GLU A 159 -11.04 46.17 -1.05
CA GLU A 159 -11.19 44.77 -1.43
C GLU A 159 -11.30 43.89 -0.18
N ILE A 160 -12.35 43.06 -0.10
CA ILE A 160 -12.57 42.12 1.00
C ILE A 160 -11.75 40.86 0.71
N LYS A 161 -10.77 40.56 1.55
CA LYS A 161 -9.97 39.34 1.40
C LYS A 161 -10.76 38.13 1.91
N PRO A 162 -10.53 36.92 1.38
CA PRO A 162 -11.14 35.70 1.91
C PRO A 162 -10.91 35.55 3.42
N GLY A 163 -11.97 35.31 4.18
CA GLY A 163 -11.94 35.18 5.64
C GLY A 163 -12.07 36.49 6.43
N GLN A 164 -12.14 37.65 5.79
CA GLN A 164 -12.45 38.92 6.45
C GLN A 164 -13.96 39.18 6.43
N THR A 165 -14.50 39.64 7.56
CA THR A 165 -15.90 40.10 7.61
C THR A 165 -16.00 41.61 7.38
N ILE A 166 -17.17 42.07 6.96
CA ILE A 166 -17.42 43.50 6.69
C ILE A 166 -17.30 44.30 8.00
N GLU A 167 -17.71 43.72 9.12
CA GLU A 167 -17.67 44.33 10.46
C GLU A 167 -16.22 44.60 10.89
N GLN A 168 -15.33 43.62 10.70
CA GLN A 168 -13.90 43.77 10.99
C GLN A 168 -13.27 44.92 10.19
N LEU A 169 -13.69 45.07 8.93
CA LEU A 169 -13.23 46.17 8.09
C LEU A 169 -13.81 47.51 8.56
N LYS A 170 -15.09 47.59 8.91
CA LYS A 170 -15.71 48.81 9.46
C LYS A 170 -15.02 49.27 10.74
N GLU A 171 -14.73 48.34 11.66
CA GLU A 171 -14.04 48.63 12.90
C GLU A 171 -12.61 49.13 12.64
N LYS A 172 -11.87 48.43 11.78
CA LYS A 172 -10.49 48.80 11.40
C LYS A 172 -10.39 50.20 10.81
N TYR A 173 -11.37 50.64 10.03
CA TYR A 173 -11.38 51.95 9.36
C TYR A 173 -12.26 53.00 10.06
N SER A 174 -12.79 52.71 11.25
CA SER A 174 -13.66 53.63 12.00
C SER A 174 -13.01 54.97 12.35
N ASN A 175 -11.68 54.99 12.53
CA ASN A 175 -10.92 56.19 12.91
C ASN A 175 -10.37 56.99 11.72
N TYR A 176 -10.51 56.48 10.48
CA TYR A 176 -9.86 57.05 9.30
C TYR A 176 -10.49 58.37 8.80
N GLY A 177 -11.65 58.77 9.36
CA GLY A 177 -12.35 60.01 9.00
C GLY A 177 -12.18 61.18 9.97
N LYS A 178 -11.45 61.02 11.08
CA LYS A 178 -11.38 62.04 12.16
C LYS A 178 -10.16 62.96 12.10
N THR A 179 -9.25 62.79 11.14
CA THR A 179 -7.93 63.45 11.16
C THR A 179 -7.75 64.57 10.12
N ILE A 180 -8.82 65.06 9.49
CA ILE A 180 -8.75 66.17 8.53
C ILE A 180 -9.61 67.32 9.06
N HIS A 181 -9.06 68.11 9.98
CA HIS A 181 -9.51 69.45 10.33
C HIS A 181 -8.30 70.38 10.37
#